data_AF-A0AAD7B131-F1
#
_entry.id   AF-A0AAD7B131-F1
#
_cell.length_a   1.000
_cell.length_b   1.000
_cell.length_c   1.000
_cell.angle_alpha   90.00
_cell.angle_beta   90.00
_cell.angle_gamma   90.00
#
_symmetry.space_group_name_H-M   'P 1'
#
loop_
_entity.id
_entity.type
_entity.pdbx_description
1 polymer ?
#
loop_
_entity_poly.entity_id
_entity_poly.type
_entity_poly.pdbx_seq_one_letter_code
_entity_poly.pdbx_strand_id
1 'polypeptide(L)'
;LLEDLRVRLDEGYTFTSEQKKNIRVQVQDTIYEASRTAFIGMNADVMKKLTEHKDSMKLSVVFGNPLREKALFVLVKRICSSVRNSFRQDILNSICAETAVNLPDFAYASATKFKRGGPGLNLPVGFTVHVALLV
;
A
#
# COMPACT_ATOMS: atom_id res chain seq x y z
N LEU A 1 -21.67 26.06 20.43
CA LEU A 1 -21.27 25.10 21.49
C LEU A 1 -21.16 23.68 20.94
N LEU A 2 -22.23 23.09 20.41
CA LEU A 2 -22.15 21.75 19.78
C LEU A 2 -21.27 21.71 18.52
N GLU A 3 -21.36 22.74 17.67
CA GLU A 3 -20.54 22.81 16.45
C GLU A 3 -19.04 22.95 16.76
N ASP A 4 -18.72 23.69 17.82
CA ASP A 4 -17.33 23.90 18.25
C ASP A 4 -16.73 22.61 18.85
N LEU A 5 -17.52 21.84 19.61
CA LEU A 5 -17.14 20.50 20.06
C LEU A 5 -16.95 19.53 18.88
N ARG A 6 -17.80 19.62 17.86
CA ARG A 6 -17.71 18.80 16.64
C ARG A 6 -16.44 19.09 15.84
N VAL A 7 -16.10 20.37 15.66
CA VAL A 7 -14.85 20.79 15.00
C VAL A 7 -13.62 20.27 15.75
N ARG A 8 -13.58 20.40 17.08
CA ARG A 8 -12.44 19.91 17.88
C ARG A 8 -12.31 18.38 17.86
N LEU A 9 -13.43 17.66 17.82
CA LEU A 9 -13.45 16.21 17.61
C LEU A 9 -12.89 15.80 16.25
N ASP A 10 -13.16 16.59 15.20
CA ASP A 10 -12.62 16.35 13.86
C ASP A 10 -11.12 16.67 13.75
N GLU A 11 -10.65 17.73 14.40
CA GLU A 11 -9.21 18.06 14.49
C GLU A 11 -8.41 16.99 15.24
N GLY A 12 -9.01 16.36 16.26
CA GLY A 12 -8.42 15.28 17.03
C GLY A 12 -8.51 13.89 16.38
N TYR A 13 -9.06 13.77 15.17
CA TYR A 13 -9.25 12.47 14.53
C TYR A 13 -7.90 11.80 14.22
N THR A 14 -7.72 10.58 14.73
CA THR A 14 -6.53 9.78 14.46
C THR A 14 -6.90 8.39 13.96
N PHE A 15 -6.15 7.91 12.97
CA PHE A 15 -6.34 6.55 12.45
C PHE A 15 -5.85 5.51 13.46
N THR A 16 -6.66 4.48 13.68
CA THR A 16 -6.32 3.36 14.54
C THR A 16 -5.16 2.54 13.95
N SER A 17 -4.48 1.75 14.78
CA SER A 17 -3.42 0.86 14.32
C SER A 17 -3.92 -0.15 13.29
N GLU A 18 -5.15 -0.64 13.45
CA GLU A 18 -5.81 -1.55 12.51
C GLU A 18 -6.03 -0.87 11.14
N GLN A 19 -6.60 0.33 11.11
CA GLN A 19 -6.80 1.09 9.87
C GLN A 19 -5.46 1.36 9.16
N LYS A 20 -4.43 1.79 9.90
CA LYS A 20 -3.08 2.00 9.35
C LYS A 20 -2.50 0.72 8.74
N LYS A 21 -2.69 -0.43 9.39
CA LYS A 21 -2.25 -1.73 8.89
C LYS A 21 -2.99 -2.12 7.61
N ASN A 22 -4.31 -1.98 7.58
CA ASN A 22 -5.13 -2.29 6.41
C ASN A 22 -4.76 -1.40 5.21
N ILE A 23 -4.58 -0.10 5.43
CA ILE A 23 -4.10 0.83 4.40
C ILE A 23 -2.72 0.41 3.89
N ARG A 24 -1.79 0.04 4.79
CA ARG A 24 -0.46 -0.45 4.39
C ARG A 24 -0.55 -1.71 3.52
N VAL A 25 -1.35 -2.69 3.91
CA VAL A 25 -1.57 -3.91 3.12
C VAL A 25 -2.14 -3.55 1.74
N GLN A 26 -3.08 -2.62 1.66
CA GLN A 26 -3.63 -2.18 0.38
C GLN A 26 -2.57 -1.50 -0.51
N VAL A 27 -1.69 -0.69 0.08
CA VAL A 27 -0.56 -0.06 -0.63
C VAL A 27 0.45 -1.11 -1.11
N GLN A 28 0.79 -2.07 -0.26
CA GLN A 28 1.69 -3.18 -0.58
C GLN A 28 1.15 -4.03 -1.73
N ASP A 29 -0.14 -4.34 -1.70
CA ASP A 29 -0.78 -5.10 -2.77
C ASP A 29 -0.78 -4.31 -4.08
N THR A 30 -1.07 -3.01 -4.01
CA THR A 30 -1.12 -2.13 -5.18
C THR A 30 0.24 -1.91 -5.83
N ILE A 31 1.34 -1.84 -5.05
CA ILE A 31 2.68 -1.75 -5.63
C ILE A 31 3.08 -3.03 -6.37
N TYR A 32 2.56 -4.17 -5.91
CA TYR A 32 2.93 -5.49 -6.40
C TYR A 32 1.94 -6.07 -7.43
N GLU A 33 1.00 -5.27 -7.92
CA GLU A 33 0.10 -5.68 -8.99
C GLU A 33 0.89 -6.07 -10.25
N ALA A 34 0.63 -7.26 -10.80
CA ALA A 34 1.35 -7.75 -11.97
C ALA A 34 1.22 -6.83 -13.21
N SER A 35 0.14 -6.06 -13.30
CA SER A 35 -0.12 -5.10 -14.38
C SER A 35 0.41 -3.69 -14.08
N ARG A 36 1.11 -3.47 -12.97
CA ARG A 36 1.56 -2.15 -12.54
C ARG A 36 2.73 -1.68 -13.41
N THR A 37 2.60 -0.50 -14.01
CA THR A 37 3.69 0.12 -14.79
C THR A 37 4.10 1.50 -14.26
N ALA A 38 3.26 2.16 -13.47
CA ALA A 38 3.51 3.51 -12.97
C ALA A 38 3.54 3.57 -11.44
N PHE A 39 4.64 4.04 -10.83
CA PHE A 39 4.78 4.06 -9.36
C PHE A 39 4.63 5.45 -8.73
N ILE A 40 4.70 6.53 -9.51
CA ILE A 40 4.68 7.91 -8.99
C ILE A 40 3.28 8.32 -8.49
N GLY A 41 2.21 7.89 -9.18
CA GLY A 41 0.81 8.23 -8.88
C GLY A 41 0.05 7.20 -8.03
N MET A 42 0.73 6.20 -7.45
CA MET A 42 0.09 5.07 -6.76
C MET A 42 -0.84 5.46 -5.62
N ASN A 43 -0.61 6.61 -4.98
CA ASN A 43 -1.49 7.12 -3.95
C ASN A 43 -2.91 7.41 -4.47
N ALA A 44 -3.09 7.82 -5.73
CA ALA A 44 -4.41 8.06 -6.31
C ALA A 44 -5.18 6.74 -6.47
N ASP A 45 -4.52 5.70 -6.99
CA ASP A 45 -5.13 4.37 -7.16
C ASP A 45 -5.50 3.74 -5.81
N VAL A 46 -4.62 3.89 -4.81
CA VAL A 46 -4.90 3.44 -3.45
C VAL A 46 -6.11 4.19 -2.90
N MET A 47 -6.17 5.52 -3.02
CA MET A 47 -7.32 6.31 -2.54
C MET A 47 -8.63 5.85 -3.20
N LYS A 48 -8.62 5.57 -4.51
CA LYS A 48 -9.79 5.02 -5.22
C LYS A 48 -10.24 3.70 -4.59
N LYS A 49 -9.33 2.74 -4.40
CA LYS A 49 -9.63 1.46 -3.76
C LYS A 49 -10.12 1.59 -2.31
N LEU A 50 -9.52 2.49 -1.52
CA LEU A 50 -9.96 2.76 -0.14
C LEU A 50 -11.39 3.31 -0.12
N THR A 51 -11.77 4.12 -1.11
CA THR A 51 -13.12 4.68 -1.25
C THR A 51 -14.13 3.59 -1.60
N GLU A 52 -13.80 2.74 -2.56
CA GLU A 52 -14.62 1.60 -2.99
C GLU A 52 -14.84 0.59 -1.85
N HIS A 53 -13.84 0.39 -0.99
CA HIS A 53 -13.86 -0.61 0.08
C HIS A 53 -13.94 0.02 1.48
N LYS A 54 -14.49 1.25 1.58
CA LYS A 54 -14.47 2.03 2.83
C LYS A 54 -15.11 1.31 4.01
N ASP A 55 -16.16 0.51 3.78
CA ASP A 55 -16.87 -0.18 4.85
C ASP A 55 -16.04 -1.35 5.39
N SER A 56 -15.49 -2.18 4.50
CA SER A 56 -14.65 -3.32 4.90
C SER A 56 -13.32 -2.89 5.54
N MET A 57 -12.85 -1.67 5.24
CA MET A 57 -11.65 -1.10 5.82
C MET A 57 -11.91 -0.24 7.08
N LYS A 58 -13.16 -0.15 7.55
CA LYS A 58 -13.57 0.68 8.68
C LYS A 58 -13.22 2.17 8.48
N LEU A 59 -13.33 2.65 7.24
CA LEU A 59 -13.08 4.03 6.81
C LEU A 59 -14.38 4.78 6.43
N SER A 60 -15.56 4.18 6.65
CA SER A 60 -16.85 4.81 6.32
C SER A 60 -17.03 6.21 6.93
N VAL A 61 -16.51 6.40 8.14
CA VAL A 61 -16.57 7.65 8.92
C VAL A 61 -15.54 8.70 8.47
N VAL A 62 -14.65 8.34 7.54
CA VAL A 62 -13.62 9.22 6.96
C VAL A 62 -14.14 9.90 5.70
N PHE A 63 -14.73 9.12 4.79
CA PHE A 63 -15.26 9.64 3.53
C PHE A 63 -16.54 10.44 3.75
N GLY A 64 -16.62 11.63 3.13
CA GLY A 64 -17.66 12.62 3.36
C GLY A 64 -17.28 13.70 4.38
N ASN A 65 -16.12 13.57 5.06
CA ASN A 65 -15.58 14.61 5.92
C ASN A 65 -14.24 15.15 5.34
N PRO A 66 -14.20 16.41 4.85
CA PRO A 66 -13.01 16.96 4.18
C PRO A 66 -11.73 16.94 5.02
N LEU A 67 -11.83 17.15 6.34
CA LEU A 67 -10.67 17.16 7.24
C LEU A 67 -10.09 15.75 7.37
N ARG A 68 -10.95 14.75 7.56
CA ARG A 68 -10.55 13.35 7.69
C ARG A 68 -10.03 12.78 6.37
N GLU A 69 -10.62 13.16 5.24
CA GLU A 69 -10.12 12.82 3.92
C GLU A 69 -8.73 13.40 3.66
N LYS A 70 -8.49 14.66 4.05
CA LYS A 70 -7.17 15.29 3.97
C LYS A 70 -6.15 14.54 4.84
N ALA A 71 -6.53 14.16 6.07
CA ALA A 71 -5.69 13.36 6.95
C ALA A 71 -5.38 11.97 6.36
N LEU A 72 -6.38 11.32 5.76
CA LEU A 72 -6.22 10.03 5.07
C LEU A 72 -5.24 10.15 3.91
N PHE A 73 -5.39 11.19 3.09
CA PHE A 73 -4.53 11.42 1.93
C PHE A 73 -3.06 11.61 2.32
N VAL A 74 -2.79 12.39 3.37
CA VAL A 74 -1.43 12.56 3.92
C VAL A 74 -0.87 11.22 4.42
N LEU A 75 -1.68 10.44 5.15
CA LEU A 75 -1.29 9.11 5.63
C LEU A 75 -0.96 8.18 4.46
N VAL A 76 -1.82 8.11 3.43
CA VAL A 76 -1.64 7.28 2.25
C VAL A 76 -0.37 7.66 1.49
N LYS A 77 -0.12 8.96 1.25
CA LYS A 77 1.10 9.44 0.60
C LYS A 77 2.36 8.96 1.34
N ARG A 78 2.38 9.10 2.68
CA ARG A 78 3.51 8.65 3.50
C ARG A 78 3.73 7.14 3.41
N ILE A 79 2.66 6.35 3.52
CA ILE A 79 2.75 4.89 3.41
C ILE A 79 3.20 4.47 2.01
N CYS A 80 2.65 5.08 0.95
CA CYS A 80 3.07 4.85 -0.44
C CYS A 80 4.57 5.13 -0.63
N SER A 81 5.07 6.24 -0.08
CA SER A 81 6.50 6.55 -0.15
C SER A 81 7.35 5.51 0.57
N SER A 82 6.96 5.13 1.79
CA SER A 82 7.65 4.11 2.59
C SER A 82 7.69 2.75 1.88
N VAL A 83 6.55 2.29 1.36
CA VAL A 83 6.44 1.00 0.67
C VAL A 83 7.24 1.00 -0.64
N ARG A 84 7.15 2.08 -1.44
CA ARG A 84 7.96 2.22 -2.66
C ARG A 84 9.46 2.18 -2.37
N ASN A 85 9.90 2.90 -1.35
CA ASN A 85 11.32 2.87 -1.00
C ASN A 85 11.76 1.48 -0.54
N SER A 86 10.95 0.79 0.28
CA SER A 86 11.25 -0.59 0.67
C SER A 86 11.33 -1.51 -0.55
N PHE A 87 10.38 -1.43 -1.47
CA PHE A 87 10.36 -2.30 -2.64
C PHE A 87 11.56 -2.03 -3.56
N ARG A 88 11.90 -0.75 -3.78
CA ARG A 88 13.11 -0.36 -4.52
C ARG A 88 14.37 -0.92 -3.89
N GLN A 89 14.51 -0.87 -2.56
CA GLN A 89 15.68 -1.44 -1.88
C GLN A 89 15.70 -2.97 -1.99
N ASP A 90 14.55 -3.64 -1.91
CA ASP A 90 14.49 -5.09 -2.08
C ASP A 90 14.92 -5.50 -3.50
N ILE A 91 14.52 -4.75 -4.53
CA ILE A 91 14.97 -4.95 -5.93
C ILE A 91 16.48 -4.71 -6.07
N LEU A 92 17.00 -3.61 -5.51
CA LEU A 92 18.44 -3.35 -5.61
C LEU A 92 19.27 -4.43 -4.92
N ASN A 93 18.83 -4.89 -3.75
CA ASN A 93 19.51 -5.96 -3.03
C ASN A 93 19.45 -7.29 -3.78
N SER A 94 18.42 -7.55 -4.60
CA SER A 94 18.33 -8.82 -5.33
C SER A 94 19.31 -8.94 -6.50
N ILE A 95 19.93 -7.84 -6.93
CA ILE A 95 20.93 -7.80 -8.03
C ILE A 95 22.36 -7.48 -7.58
N CYS A 96 22.53 -6.93 -6.38
CA CYS A 96 23.86 -6.66 -5.84
C CYS A 96 24.64 -7.98 -5.66
N ALA A 97 25.89 -8.03 -6.13
CA ALA A 97 26.66 -9.29 -6.22
C ALA A 97 26.76 -10.09 -4.90
N GLU A 98 26.78 -9.41 -3.76
CA GLU A 98 26.86 -10.05 -2.43
C GLU A 98 25.52 -10.61 -1.93
N THR A 99 24.40 -10.10 -2.44
CA THR A 99 23.03 -10.43 -1.99
C THR A 99 22.14 -10.94 -3.13
N ALA A 100 22.74 -11.23 -4.28
CA ALA A 100 22.03 -11.62 -5.48
C ALA A 100 21.27 -12.93 -5.25
N VAL A 101 20.01 -12.95 -5.68
CA VAL A 101 19.14 -14.12 -5.57
C VAL A 101 18.56 -14.43 -6.94
N ASN A 102 18.20 -15.68 -7.18
CA ASN A 102 17.53 -16.04 -8.43
C ASN A 102 16.13 -15.38 -8.48
N LEU A 103 15.65 -15.16 -9.70
CA LEU A 103 14.38 -14.50 -9.95
C LEU A 103 13.18 -15.21 -9.28
N PRO A 104 13.03 -16.55 -9.34
CA PRO A 104 11.93 -17.24 -8.66
C PRO A 104 11.90 -17.02 -7.14
N ASP A 105 13.05 -17.11 -6.47
CA ASP A 105 13.16 -16.94 -5.02
C ASP A 105 12.86 -15.49 -4.64
N PHE A 106 13.37 -14.53 -5.41
CA PHE A 106 13.06 -13.11 -5.21
C PHE A 106 11.57 -12.81 -5.40
N ALA A 107 10.95 -13.36 -6.44
CA ALA A 107 9.53 -13.17 -6.71
C ALA A 107 8.65 -13.77 -5.60
N TYR A 108 9.03 -14.94 -5.07
CA TYR A 108 8.32 -15.59 -3.97
C TYR A 108 8.47 -14.80 -2.65
N ALA A 109 9.70 -14.38 -2.31
CA ALA A 109 9.97 -13.56 -1.12
C ALA A 109 9.26 -12.20 -1.19
N SER A 110 9.30 -11.54 -2.35
CA SER A 110 8.60 -10.28 -2.59
C SER A 110 7.08 -10.44 -2.50
N ALA A 111 6.52 -11.51 -3.06
CA ALA A 111 5.09 -11.81 -2.94
C ALA A 111 4.69 -12.06 -1.48
N THR A 112 5.53 -12.71 -0.69
CA THR A 112 5.28 -12.92 0.75
C THR A 112 5.19 -11.59 1.51
N LYS A 113 5.98 -10.60 1.10
CA LYS A 113 6.04 -9.28 1.76
C LYS A 113 4.98 -8.30 1.26
N PHE A 114 4.69 -8.28 -0.05
CA PHE A 114 3.91 -7.23 -0.68
C PHE A 114 2.52 -7.69 -1.16
N LYS A 115 2.38 -8.94 -1.60
CA LYS A 115 1.09 -9.44 -2.11
C LYS A 115 0.13 -9.69 -0.95
N ARG A 116 -1.09 -9.15 -1.02
CA ARG A 116 -2.12 -9.46 -0.03
C ARG A 116 -2.48 -10.95 -0.11
N GLY A 117 -2.43 -11.63 1.03
CA GLY A 117 -2.64 -13.09 1.11
C GLY A 117 -1.40 -13.92 0.75
N GLY A 118 -0.27 -13.29 0.42
CA GLY A 118 0.98 -13.97 0.09
C GLY A 118 0.99 -14.64 -1.29
N PRO A 119 2.02 -15.45 -1.59
CA PRO A 119 2.20 -16.10 -2.90
C PRO A 119 1.22 -17.25 -3.16
N GLY A 120 0.59 -17.82 -2.13
CA GLY A 120 -0.17 -19.07 -2.24
C GLY A 120 0.74 -20.29 -2.45
N LEU A 121 0.19 -21.39 -2.96
CA LEU A 121 0.96 -22.61 -3.29
C LEU A 121 1.88 -22.39 -4.49
N ASN A 122 1.41 -21.63 -5.48
CA ASN A 122 2.15 -21.28 -6.69
C ASN A 122 1.91 -19.80 -7.00
N LEU A 123 2.99 -19.03 -7.13
CA LEU A 123 2.89 -17.64 -7.56
C LEU A 123 2.51 -17.59 -9.05
N PRO A 124 1.44 -16.87 -9.44
CA PRO A 124 1.08 -16.77 -10.85
C PRO A 124 2.23 -16.15 -11.67
N VAL A 125 2.48 -16.73 -12.86
CA VAL A 125 3.61 -16.36 -13.75
C VAL A 125 3.67 -14.86 -14.02
N GLY A 126 2.52 -14.18 -14.11
CA GLY A 126 2.47 -12.73 -14.32
C GLY A 126 3.23 -11.91 -13.27
N PHE A 127 3.27 -12.35 -12.00
CA PHE A 127 4.07 -11.67 -10.97
C PHE A 127 5.57 -11.87 -11.19
N THR A 128 6.00 -13.07 -11.57
CA THR A 128 7.41 -13.34 -11.87
C THR A 128 7.87 -12.56 -13.09
N VAL A 129 7.06 -12.47 -14.14
CA VAL A 129 7.33 -11.64 -15.32
C VAL A 129 7.41 -10.16 -14.93
N HIS A 130 6.46 -9.67 -14.13
CA HIS A 130 6.48 -8.30 -13.64
C HIS A 130 7.76 -8.00 -12.87
N VAL A 131 8.15 -8.87 -11.94
CA VAL A 131 9.40 -8.74 -11.19
C VAL A 131 10.59 -8.74 -12.15
N ALA A 132 10.67 -9.66 -13.10
CA ALA A 132 11.77 -9.73 -14.08
C ALA A 132 11.97 -8.44 -14.87
N LEU A 133 10.89 -7.71 -15.17
CA LEU A 133 10.96 -6.42 -15.88
C LEU A 133 11.48 -5.27 -15.00
N LEU A 134 11.49 -5.44 -13.68
CA LEU A 134 11.94 -4.45 -12.71
C LEU A 134 13.38 -4.67 -12.22
N VAL A 135 13.90 -5.89 -12.41
CA VAL A 135 15.25 -6.33 -12.01
C VAL A 135 16.21 -6.21 -13.20
#